data_AF-A0A402B6U8-F1
#
_entry.id   AF-A0A402B6U8-F1
#
_cell.length_a   1.000
_cell.length_b   1.000
_cell.length_c   1.000
_cell.angle_alpha   90.00
_cell.angle_beta   90.00
_cell.angle_gamma   90.00
#
_symmetry.space_group_name_H-M   'P 1'
#
loop_
_entity.id
_entity.type
_entity.pdbx_description
1 polymer ?
#
loop_
_entity_poly.entity_id
_entity_poly.type
_entity_poly.pdbx_seq_one_letter_code
_entity_poly.pdbx_strand_id
1 'polypeptide(L)'
;MSQMQDNNHGTSDEYNEDDIEQQLLYGLTLQPSSVNNSDSYEAISQVEPDEAESSNHLGSDIQGALGLFAEGAQDMATAAVELGLGRHFACVDFCNQAAEKATQAVSLLRFGRRTTYDHDLRALGSHVGAPDEILSELERLTPFHPEDFYMDTPPEEADEVINAEQASGYVQSARKVLRWARSIVLNV
;
A
#
# COMPACT_ATOMS: atom_id res chain seq x y z
N MET A 1 -62.27 -11.15 -31.56
CA MET A 1 -61.91 -11.36 -30.14
C MET A 1 -60.47 -11.80 -30.12
N SER A 2 -59.59 -10.91 -29.69
CA SER A 2 -58.13 -11.01 -29.85
C SER A 2 -57.52 -11.57 -28.58
N GLN A 3 -56.71 -12.62 -28.71
CA GLN A 3 -55.93 -13.21 -27.63
C GLN A 3 -54.82 -12.23 -27.20
N MET A 4 -54.74 -11.93 -25.91
CA MET A 4 -53.59 -11.29 -25.28
C MET A 4 -52.69 -12.39 -24.71
N GLN A 5 -51.46 -12.43 -25.19
CA GLN A 5 -50.36 -13.20 -24.60
C GLN A 5 -49.76 -12.36 -23.48
N ASP A 6 -49.76 -12.90 -22.25
CA ASP A 6 -49.02 -12.34 -21.13
C ASP A 6 -47.55 -12.77 -21.22
N ASN A 7 -46.69 -11.80 -21.52
CA ASN A 7 -45.25 -11.89 -21.29
C ASN A 7 -44.98 -11.60 -19.81
N ASN A 8 -44.58 -12.60 -19.04
CA ASN A 8 -44.01 -12.39 -17.71
C ASN A 8 -42.55 -12.85 -17.70
N HIS A 9 -41.63 -11.89 -17.77
CA HIS A 9 -40.20 -12.08 -17.50
C HIS A 9 -40.01 -12.16 -15.97
N GLY A 10 -39.82 -13.37 -15.44
CA GLY A 10 -39.30 -13.61 -14.11
C GLY A 10 -37.85 -14.04 -14.20
N THR A 11 -36.95 -13.17 -13.76
CA THR A 11 -35.50 -13.39 -13.66
C THR A 11 -35.20 -14.54 -12.69
N SER A 12 -34.55 -15.57 -13.21
CA SER A 12 -33.81 -16.57 -12.46
C SER A 12 -32.56 -15.94 -11.86
N ASP A 13 -32.47 -15.95 -10.53
CA ASP A 13 -31.28 -16.25 -9.72
C ASP A 13 -31.58 -15.83 -8.26
N GLU A 14 -32.30 -16.69 -7.55
CA GLU A 14 -32.34 -16.65 -6.08
C GLU A 14 -30.96 -17.09 -5.59
N TYR A 15 -30.13 -16.12 -5.20
CA TYR A 15 -28.92 -16.37 -4.45
C TYR A 15 -29.30 -16.98 -3.11
N ASN A 16 -29.04 -18.28 -2.97
CA ASN A 16 -29.39 -19.06 -1.79
C ASN A 16 -28.48 -18.64 -0.63
N GLU A 17 -29.00 -17.83 0.30
CA GLU A 17 -28.27 -17.27 1.45
C GLU A 17 -27.59 -18.37 2.29
N ASP A 18 -28.22 -19.56 2.34
CA ASP A 18 -27.70 -20.75 3.02
C ASP A 18 -26.33 -21.21 2.49
N ASP A 19 -26.03 -20.94 1.21
CA ASP A 19 -24.78 -21.36 0.55
C ASP A 19 -23.62 -20.42 0.93
N ILE A 20 -23.93 -19.15 1.21
CA ILE A 20 -22.95 -18.15 1.66
C ILE A 20 -22.57 -18.40 3.11
N GLU A 21 -23.53 -18.71 3.98
CA GLU A 21 -23.25 -19.04 5.38
C GLU A 21 -22.36 -20.27 5.51
N GLN A 22 -22.57 -21.31 4.68
CA GLN A 22 -21.72 -22.49 4.70
C GLN A 22 -20.29 -22.22 4.20
N GLN A 23 -20.12 -21.35 3.20
CA GLN A 23 -18.79 -20.96 2.71
C GLN A 23 -18.01 -20.14 3.74
N LEU A 24 -18.68 -19.29 4.52
CA LEU A 24 -18.06 -18.51 5.60
C LEU A 24 -17.66 -19.38 6.80
N LEU A 25 -18.46 -20.41 7.11
CA LEU A 25 -18.22 -21.27 8.27
C LEU A 25 -17.12 -22.33 8.03
N TYR A 26 -17.00 -22.84 6.81
CA TYR A 26 -16.12 -23.97 6.50
C TYR A 26 -14.95 -23.64 5.54
N GLY A 27 -14.95 -22.46 4.93
CA GLY A 27 -13.91 -22.01 4.01
C GLY A 27 -13.99 -22.67 2.63
N LEU A 28 -13.56 -21.93 1.59
CA LEU A 28 -13.56 -22.40 0.21
C LEU A 28 -12.46 -23.45 -0.01
N THR A 29 -12.84 -24.70 -0.26
CA THR A 29 -11.90 -25.75 -0.68
C THR A 29 -11.75 -25.70 -2.21
N LEU A 30 -10.72 -24.99 -2.68
CA LEU A 30 -10.33 -25.06 -4.09
C LEU A 30 -9.64 -26.41 -4.36
N GLN A 31 -10.33 -27.33 -5.04
CA GLN A 31 -9.68 -28.53 -5.55
C GLN A 31 -8.70 -28.15 -6.68
N PRO A 32 -7.40 -28.45 -6.56
CA PRO A 32 -6.50 -28.34 -7.71
C PRO A 32 -6.86 -29.44 -8.71
N SER A 33 -7.26 -29.01 -9.91
CA SER A 33 -7.41 -29.89 -11.07
C SER A 33 -6.09 -30.59 -11.34
N SER A 34 -6.07 -31.91 -11.09
CA SER A 34 -4.96 -32.80 -11.40
C SER A 34 -4.69 -32.82 -12.90
N VAL A 35 -3.54 -32.30 -13.32
CA VAL A 35 -2.91 -32.71 -14.57
C VAL A 35 -1.68 -33.52 -14.18
N ASN A 36 -1.84 -34.84 -14.24
CA ASN A 36 -0.74 -35.78 -14.23
C ASN A 36 0.05 -35.62 -15.53
N ASN A 37 1.35 -35.34 -15.43
CA ASN A 37 2.28 -35.97 -16.35
C ASN A 37 3.61 -36.24 -15.64
N SER A 38 3.88 -37.53 -15.49
CA SER A 38 5.16 -38.11 -15.11
C SER A 38 6.23 -37.78 -16.14
N ASP A 39 7.47 -37.53 -15.70
CA ASP A 39 8.58 -38.42 -16.03
C ASP A 39 9.92 -37.96 -15.43
N SER A 40 10.52 -38.92 -14.71
CA SER A 40 11.94 -39.26 -14.57
C SER A 40 13.00 -38.16 -14.37
N TYR A 41 13.63 -38.26 -13.19
CA TYR A 41 14.99 -37.81 -12.90
C TYR A 41 16.02 -38.59 -13.73
N GLU A 42 16.85 -37.91 -14.53
CA GLU A 42 18.23 -38.34 -14.80
C GLU A 42 19.13 -37.10 -14.92
N ALA A 43 20.28 -37.20 -14.25
CA ALA A 43 21.33 -36.20 -14.18
C ALA A 43 22.21 -36.22 -15.44
N ILE A 44 22.51 -35.04 -16.00
CA ILE A 44 23.69 -34.85 -16.84
C ILE A 44 24.43 -33.57 -16.40
N SER A 45 25.67 -33.82 -16.00
CA SER A 45 26.74 -32.87 -15.70
C SER A 45 27.32 -32.30 -16.99
N GLN A 46 27.68 -31.01 -16.99
CA GLN A 46 28.98 -30.45 -17.41
C GLN A 46 28.88 -29.08 -18.10
N VAL A 47 29.51 -28.09 -17.43
CA VAL A 47 30.48 -27.11 -17.95
C VAL A 47 30.01 -26.12 -19.02
N GLU A 48 29.92 -24.84 -18.65
CA GLU A 48 30.88 -23.76 -18.99
C GLU A 48 30.49 -22.51 -18.17
N PRO A 49 31.45 -21.71 -17.67
CA PRO A 49 31.17 -20.45 -16.97
C PRO A 49 31.13 -19.33 -18.00
N ASP A 50 29.94 -19.03 -18.53
CA ASP A 50 29.81 -17.92 -19.48
C ASP A 50 29.71 -16.58 -18.73
N GLU A 51 30.85 -15.90 -18.82
CA GLU A 51 31.13 -14.49 -18.69
C GLU A 51 29.92 -13.53 -18.62
N ALA A 52 29.91 -12.74 -17.54
CA ALA A 52 29.74 -11.30 -17.59
C ALA A 52 28.51 -10.71 -18.32
N GLU A 53 27.31 -10.90 -17.78
CA GLU A 53 26.24 -9.92 -17.97
C GLU A 53 25.44 -9.68 -16.67
N SER A 54 25.91 -8.77 -15.83
CA SER A 54 25.02 -7.82 -15.15
C SER A 54 25.86 -6.68 -14.54
N SER A 55 26.58 -5.96 -15.40
CA SER A 55 26.93 -4.58 -15.06
C SER A 55 25.86 -3.67 -15.67
N ASN A 56 25.20 -2.88 -14.82
CA ASN A 56 24.37 -1.72 -15.14
C ASN A 56 22.85 -1.86 -15.29
N HIS A 57 22.18 -2.51 -14.34
CA HIS A 57 20.85 -2.03 -13.91
C HIS A 57 20.92 -1.46 -12.49
N LEU A 58 21.77 -0.46 -12.27
CA LEU A 58 21.50 0.62 -11.31
C LEU A 58 20.41 1.54 -11.90
N GLY A 59 19.33 0.93 -12.39
CA GLY A 59 18.29 1.57 -13.16
C GLY A 59 17.18 2.02 -12.22
N SER A 60 16.85 3.30 -12.28
CA SER A 60 15.59 3.88 -11.82
C SER A 60 14.41 2.92 -12.10
N ASP A 61 13.68 2.50 -11.07
CA ASP A 61 12.42 1.75 -11.22
C ASP A 61 11.25 2.74 -11.34
N ILE A 62 11.03 3.25 -12.56
CA ILE A 62 10.02 4.27 -12.84
C ILE A 62 8.61 3.73 -12.58
N GLN A 63 8.32 2.50 -13.04
CA GLN A 63 6.98 1.92 -12.89
C GLN A 63 6.66 1.64 -11.42
N GLY A 64 7.61 1.09 -10.67
CA GLY A 64 7.49 0.88 -9.23
C GLY A 64 7.35 2.20 -8.48
N ALA A 65 8.13 3.23 -8.85
CA ALA A 65 8.02 4.56 -8.25
C ALA A 65 6.64 5.20 -8.49
N LEU A 66 6.12 5.14 -9.72
CA LEU A 66 4.79 5.67 -10.05
C LEU A 66 3.68 4.92 -9.32
N GLY A 67 3.75 3.59 -9.29
CA GLY A 67 2.78 2.75 -8.58
C GLY A 67 2.77 3.05 -7.08
N LEU A 68 3.94 3.11 -6.46
CA LEU A 68 4.05 3.37 -5.02
C LEU A 68 3.66 4.81 -4.65
N PHE A 69 3.97 5.79 -5.51
CA PHE A 69 3.49 7.15 -5.31
C PHE A 69 1.96 7.25 -5.43
N ALA A 70 1.35 6.50 -6.35
CA ALA A 70 -0.10 6.43 -6.46
C ALA A 70 -0.75 5.83 -5.21
N GLU A 71 -0.15 4.78 -4.64
CA GLU A 71 -0.57 4.18 -3.37
C GLU A 71 -0.48 5.19 -2.21
N GLY A 72 0.65 5.91 -2.08
CA GLY A 72 0.77 6.97 -1.07
C GLY A 72 -0.21 8.14 -1.27
N ALA A 73 -0.60 8.43 -2.51
CA ALA A 73 -1.65 9.42 -2.80
C ALA A 73 -3.05 8.91 -2.39
N GLN A 74 -3.31 7.61 -2.50
CA GLN A 74 -4.53 6.98 -1.99
C GLN A 74 -4.60 7.04 -0.46
N ASP A 75 -3.50 6.72 0.23
CA ASP A 75 -3.43 6.85 1.70
C ASP A 75 -3.75 8.28 2.16
N MET A 76 -3.23 9.29 1.47
CA MET A 76 -3.56 10.69 1.77
C MET A 76 -5.03 11.04 1.55
N ALA A 77 -5.68 10.42 0.57
CA ALA A 77 -7.12 10.56 0.38
C ALA A 77 -7.89 9.90 1.54
N THR A 78 -7.45 8.70 1.96
CA THR A 78 -8.01 8.00 3.12
C THR A 78 -7.84 8.82 4.40
N ALA A 79 -6.65 9.38 4.67
CA ALA A 79 -6.41 10.26 5.81
C ALA A 79 -7.42 11.44 5.87
N ALA A 80 -7.73 12.04 4.72
CA ALA A 80 -8.71 13.12 4.65
C ALA A 80 -10.14 12.66 4.99
N VAL A 81 -10.51 11.43 4.61
CA VAL A 81 -11.79 10.82 4.97
C VAL A 81 -11.85 10.54 6.47
N GLU A 82 -10.81 9.91 7.02
CA GLU A 82 -10.75 9.57 8.45
C GLU A 82 -10.81 10.84 9.33
N LEU A 83 -10.14 11.93 8.92
CA LEU A 83 -10.28 13.23 9.58
C LEU A 83 -11.74 13.72 9.59
N GLY A 84 -12.44 13.59 8.47
CA GLY A 84 -13.85 13.98 8.35
C GLY A 84 -14.80 13.12 9.18
N LEU A 85 -14.42 11.87 9.44
CA LEU A 85 -15.17 10.94 10.30
C LEU A 85 -14.84 11.09 11.79
N GLY A 86 -13.87 11.94 12.16
CA GLY A 86 -13.43 12.13 13.54
C GLY A 86 -12.54 11.00 14.08
N ARG A 87 -12.00 10.15 13.20
CA ARG A 87 -11.06 9.07 13.54
C ARG A 87 -9.64 9.62 13.40
N HIS A 88 -9.21 10.35 14.41
CA HIS A 88 -8.00 11.17 14.35
C HIS A 88 -6.73 10.31 14.33
N PHE A 89 -6.68 9.21 15.07
CA PHE A 89 -5.54 8.30 15.02
C PHE A 89 -5.41 7.65 13.65
N ALA A 90 -6.50 7.08 13.12
CA ALA A 90 -6.51 6.50 11.78
C ALA A 90 -6.07 7.54 10.72
N CYS A 91 -6.51 8.79 10.85
CA CYS A 91 -6.06 9.88 10.00
C CYS A 91 -4.53 10.06 10.02
N VAL A 92 -3.90 10.09 11.20
CA VAL A 92 -2.45 10.34 11.30
C VAL A 92 -1.60 9.12 10.94
N ASP A 93 -2.11 7.91 11.14
CA ASP A 93 -1.49 6.67 10.63
C ASP A 93 -1.44 6.72 9.10
N PHE A 94 -2.56 7.00 8.42
CA PHE A 94 -2.55 7.17 6.96
C PHE A 94 -1.67 8.35 6.50
N CYS A 95 -1.48 9.40 7.32
CA CYS A 95 -0.51 10.45 7.02
C CYS A 95 0.95 9.95 7.07
N ASN A 96 1.28 9.10 8.04
CA ASN A 96 2.58 8.43 8.14
C ASN A 96 2.80 7.52 6.92
N GLN A 97 1.84 6.64 6.62
CA GLN A 97 1.90 5.72 5.47
C GLN A 97 2.05 6.46 4.13
N ALA A 98 1.28 7.54 3.93
CA ALA A 98 1.38 8.37 2.73
C ALA A 98 2.80 8.96 2.57
N ALA A 99 3.40 9.43 3.66
CA ALA A 99 4.74 10.00 3.67
C ALA A 99 5.82 8.93 3.44
N GLU A 100 5.67 7.75 4.04
CA GLU A 100 6.56 6.60 3.80
C GLU A 100 6.58 6.21 2.33
N LYS A 101 5.41 5.91 1.76
CA LYS A 101 5.27 5.46 0.37
C LYS A 101 5.74 6.52 -0.61
N ALA A 102 5.45 7.79 -0.36
CA ALA A 102 5.97 8.90 -1.16
C ALA A 102 7.51 8.96 -1.15
N THR A 103 8.14 8.74 0.01
CA THR A 103 9.59 8.77 0.15
C THR A 103 10.25 7.53 -0.45
N GLN A 104 9.63 6.35 -0.28
CA GLN A 104 10.04 5.10 -0.93
C GLN A 104 9.92 5.17 -2.45
N ALA A 105 8.91 5.86 -3.00
CA ALA A 105 8.80 6.09 -4.43
C ALA A 105 9.98 6.89 -4.98
N VAL A 106 10.46 7.89 -4.23
CA VAL A 106 11.70 8.61 -4.57
C VAL A 106 12.91 7.67 -4.51
N SER A 107 12.96 6.75 -3.55
CA SER A 107 14.01 5.74 -3.45
C SER A 107 14.04 4.82 -4.69
N LEU A 108 12.89 4.28 -5.09
CA LEU A 108 12.75 3.45 -6.30
C LEU A 108 13.20 4.19 -7.55
N LEU A 109 12.81 5.46 -7.69
CA LEU A 109 13.19 6.28 -8.83
C LEU A 109 14.70 6.54 -8.87
N ARG A 110 15.34 6.82 -7.74
CA ARG A 110 16.76 7.18 -7.70
C ARG A 110 17.69 5.97 -7.72
N PHE A 111 17.26 4.86 -7.12
CA PHE A 111 18.15 3.75 -6.80
C PHE A 111 17.66 2.39 -7.32
N GLY A 112 16.46 2.33 -7.92
CA GLY A 112 15.88 1.08 -8.45
C GLY A 112 15.40 0.10 -7.37
N ARG A 113 15.34 0.53 -6.11
CA ARG A 113 14.96 -0.32 -4.97
C ARG A 113 14.32 0.50 -3.86
N ARG A 114 13.53 -0.17 -3.02
CA ARG A 114 13.07 0.40 -1.74
C ARG A 114 14.24 0.45 -0.75
N THR A 115 14.23 1.44 0.11
CA THR A 115 15.14 1.48 1.27
C THR A 115 14.58 0.54 2.33
N THR A 116 15.45 -0.19 3.03
CA THR A 116 15.04 -0.89 4.26
C THR A 116 14.46 0.13 5.23
N TYR A 117 13.21 -0.08 5.66
CA TYR A 117 12.49 0.82 6.54
C TYR A 117 12.38 0.17 7.93
N ASP A 118 12.76 0.92 8.95
CA ASP A 118 12.75 0.57 10.37
C ASP A 118 11.78 1.47 11.15
N HIS A 119 10.71 1.91 10.48
CA HIS A 119 9.71 2.83 11.01
C HIS A 119 10.18 4.29 11.17
N ASP A 120 11.46 4.61 10.99
CA ASP A 120 11.97 6.00 11.01
C ASP A 120 11.89 6.70 9.63
N LEU A 121 10.88 7.56 9.48
CA LEU A 121 10.69 8.36 8.26
C LEU A 121 11.80 9.38 8.01
N ARG A 122 12.44 9.92 9.06
CA ARG A 122 13.53 10.90 8.92
C ARG A 122 14.78 10.23 8.36
N ALA A 123 15.11 9.04 8.86
CA ALA A 123 16.20 8.23 8.31
C ALA A 123 15.95 7.88 6.84
N LEU A 124 14.72 7.45 6.51
CA LEU A 124 14.29 7.18 5.14
C LEU A 124 14.43 8.41 4.22
N GLY A 125 13.96 9.57 4.68
CA GLY A 125 14.10 10.85 3.96
C GLY A 125 15.55 11.25 3.73
N SER A 126 16.39 11.05 4.74
CA SER A 126 17.83 11.36 4.67
C SER A 126 18.53 10.49 3.62
N HIS A 127 18.16 9.21 3.54
CA HIS A 127 18.69 8.28 2.55
C HIS A 127 18.41 8.72 1.11
N VAL A 128 17.21 9.25 0.86
CA VAL A 128 16.81 9.75 -0.46
C VAL A 128 17.17 11.23 -0.66
N GLY A 129 17.94 11.86 0.23
CA GLY A 129 18.39 13.25 0.10
C GLY A 129 17.24 14.27 0.09
N ALA A 130 16.24 14.08 0.97
CA ALA A 130 15.21 15.07 1.21
C ALA A 130 15.80 16.34 1.89
N PRO A 131 15.31 17.55 1.57
CA PRO A 131 15.77 18.77 2.22
C PRO A 131 15.28 18.86 3.68
N ASP A 132 15.94 19.68 4.50
CA ASP A 132 15.69 19.78 5.96
C ASP A 132 14.23 20.07 6.32
N GLU A 133 13.54 20.87 5.51
CA GLU A 133 12.12 21.16 5.71
C GLU A 133 11.27 19.89 5.59
N ILE A 134 11.59 18.99 4.65
CA ILE A 134 10.87 17.73 4.46
C ILE A 134 11.29 16.72 5.52
N LEU A 135 12.58 16.68 5.90
CA LEU A 135 13.05 15.84 7.00
C LEU A 135 12.34 16.16 8.32
N SER A 136 12.07 17.43 8.58
CA SER A 136 11.34 17.87 9.77
C SER A 136 9.87 17.42 9.76
N GLU A 137 9.22 17.43 8.58
CA GLU A 137 7.85 16.91 8.46
C GLU A 137 7.80 15.38 8.58
N LEU A 138 8.79 14.67 8.04
CA LEU A 138 8.93 13.22 8.17
C LEU A 138 9.11 12.79 9.64
N GLU A 139 10.03 13.45 10.36
CA GLU A 139 10.25 13.21 11.79
C GLU A 139 8.98 13.45 12.61
N ARG A 140 8.23 14.50 12.27
CA ARG A 140 6.96 14.82 12.92
C ARG A 140 5.89 13.73 12.71
N LEU A 141 5.96 12.98 11.62
CA LEU A 141 5.01 11.91 11.28
C LEU A 141 5.45 10.52 11.79
N THR A 142 6.75 10.30 12.04
CA THR A 142 7.31 9.02 12.51
C THR A 142 6.51 8.36 13.65
N PRO A 143 6.10 9.06 14.73
CA PRO A 143 5.50 8.41 15.89
C PRO A 143 4.13 7.74 15.67
N PHE A 144 3.52 7.92 14.50
CA PHE A 144 2.16 7.43 14.21
C PHE A 144 2.13 6.11 13.46
N HIS A 145 3.29 5.47 13.25
CA HIS A 145 3.29 4.08 12.82
C HIS A 145 2.60 3.22 13.91
N PRO A 146 1.62 2.36 13.57
CA PRO A 146 0.84 1.63 14.57
C PRO A 146 1.67 0.78 15.52
N GLU A 147 2.74 0.15 15.05
CA GLU A 147 3.61 -0.66 15.91
C GLU A 147 4.27 0.18 17.01
N ASP A 148 4.70 1.40 16.70
CA ASP A 148 5.34 2.29 17.67
C ASP A 148 4.31 2.96 18.57
N PHE A 149 3.22 3.46 17.98
CA PHE A 149 2.20 4.19 18.71
C PHE A 149 1.48 3.30 19.73
N TYR A 150 1.17 2.06 19.37
CA TYR A 150 0.44 1.14 20.24
C TYR A 150 1.30 0.51 21.33
N MET A 151 2.62 0.73 21.35
CA MET A 151 3.45 0.36 22.51
C MET A 151 3.04 1.13 23.76
N ASP A 152 2.71 2.41 23.59
CA ASP A 152 2.43 3.33 24.70
C ASP A 152 0.94 3.69 24.82
N THR A 153 0.15 3.48 23.75
CA THR A 153 -1.28 3.86 23.70
C THR A 153 -2.14 2.68 23.24
N PRO A 154 -3.01 2.10 24.08
CA PRO A 154 -3.94 1.07 23.63
C PRO A 154 -4.83 1.56 22.48
N PRO A 155 -5.23 0.69 21.53
CA PRO A 155 -6.07 1.09 20.39
C PRO A 155 -7.38 1.79 20.79
N GLU A 156 -7.98 1.41 21.92
CA GLU A 156 -9.21 1.99 22.44
C GLU A 156 -9.06 3.45 22.90
N GLU A 157 -7.84 3.86 23.24
CA GLU A 157 -7.51 5.20 23.75
C GLU A 157 -6.89 6.11 22.66
N ALA A 158 -6.62 5.57 21.47
CA ALA A 158 -5.86 6.26 20.43
C ALA A 158 -6.49 7.59 19.98
N ASP A 159 -7.81 7.61 19.82
CA ASP A 159 -8.55 8.83 19.45
C ASP A 159 -8.74 9.82 20.62
N GLU A 160 -8.39 9.44 21.85
CA GLU A 160 -8.36 10.36 23.00
C GLU A 160 -7.05 11.16 23.06
N VAL A 161 -5.96 10.59 22.52
CA VAL A 161 -4.63 11.22 22.52
C VAL A 161 -4.48 12.27 21.42
N ILE A 162 -5.20 12.11 20.30
CA ILE A 162 -5.08 12.97 19.13
C ILE A 162 -6.43 13.61 18.83
N ASN A 163 -6.46 14.94 18.79
CA ASN A 163 -7.65 15.69 18.42
C ASN A 163 -7.65 16.15 16.95
N ALA A 164 -8.80 16.69 16.51
CA ALA A 164 -8.99 17.16 15.13
C ALA A 164 -8.00 18.24 14.69
N GLU A 165 -7.60 19.16 15.57
CA GLU A 165 -6.65 20.22 15.26
C GLU A 165 -5.25 19.65 15.01
N GLN A 166 -4.80 18.75 15.88
CA GLN A 166 -3.54 18.03 15.74
C GLN A 166 -3.53 17.20 14.44
N ALA A 167 -4.57 16.39 14.22
CA ALA A 167 -4.71 15.56 13.02
C ALA A 167 -4.69 16.40 11.73
N SER A 168 -5.40 17.53 11.71
CA SER A 168 -5.35 18.48 10.59
C SER A 168 -3.93 19.02 10.35
N GLY A 169 -3.16 19.28 11.41
CA GLY A 169 -1.74 19.64 11.32
C GLY A 169 -0.90 18.57 10.63
N TYR A 170 -1.08 17.30 11.01
CA TYR A 170 -0.35 16.18 10.40
C TYR A 170 -0.75 15.93 8.94
N VAL A 171 -2.02 16.16 8.58
CA VAL A 171 -2.47 16.17 7.18
C VAL A 171 -1.70 17.21 6.35
N GLN A 172 -1.42 18.40 6.91
CA GLN A 172 -0.59 19.38 6.20
C GLN A 172 0.86 18.92 6.06
N SER A 173 1.43 18.30 7.09
CA SER A 173 2.77 17.70 7.05
C SER A 173 2.89 16.66 5.93
N ALA A 174 1.99 15.67 5.90
CA ALA A 174 1.99 14.63 4.88
C ALA A 174 1.79 15.20 3.46
N ARG A 175 0.92 16.22 3.30
CA ARG A 175 0.75 16.93 2.02
C ARG A 175 2.04 17.60 1.54
N LYS A 176 2.84 18.18 2.43
CA LYS A 176 4.13 18.79 2.05
C LYS A 176 5.09 17.72 1.52
N VAL A 177 5.21 16.59 2.22
CA VAL A 177 6.04 15.45 1.78
C VAL A 177 5.58 14.94 0.42
N LEU A 178 4.28 14.69 0.23
CA LEU A 178 3.73 14.25 -1.06
C LEU A 178 3.98 15.24 -2.19
N ARG A 179 3.84 16.55 -1.95
CA ARG A 179 4.12 17.58 -2.96
C ARG A 179 5.59 17.61 -3.35
N TRP A 180 6.49 17.42 -2.40
CA TRP A 180 7.91 17.29 -2.66
C TRP A 180 8.22 16.03 -3.47
N ALA A 181 7.73 14.87 -3.05
CA ALA A 181 7.94 13.62 -3.79
C ALA A 181 7.36 13.70 -5.21
N ARG A 182 6.17 14.30 -5.37
CA ARG A 182 5.53 14.53 -6.67
C ARG A 182 6.42 15.29 -7.65
N SER A 183 7.11 16.33 -7.18
CA SER A 183 7.97 17.16 -8.04
C SER A 183 9.21 16.42 -8.54
N ILE A 184 9.48 15.24 -7.99
CA ILE A 184 10.55 14.34 -8.41
C ILE A 184 9.95 13.21 -9.27
N VAL A 185 8.96 12.49 -8.73
CA VAL A 185 8.41 11.26 -9.31
C VAL A 185 7.58 11.49 -10.57
N LEU A 186 6.93 12.65 -10.73
CA LEU A 186 6.11 12.94 -11.92
C LEU A 186 6.81 13.84 -12.95
N ASN A 187 8.06 14.22 -12.69
CA ASN A 187 8.86 15.06 -13.60
C ASN A 187 9.97 14.24 -14.28
N VAL A 188 9.81 12.92 -14.35
CA VAL A 188 10.68 11.99 -15.09
C VAL A 188 10.41 12.04 -16.58
#